data_AF-X1MGV2-F1
#
_entry.id   AF-X1MGV2-F1
#
_cell.length_a   1.000
_cell.length_b   1.000
_cell.length_c   1.000
_cell.angle_alpha   90.00
_cell.angle_beta   90.00
_cell.angle_gamma   90.00
#
_symmetry.space_group_name_H-M   'P 1'
#
loop_
_entity.id
_entity.type
_entity.pdbx_description
1 polymer ?
#
loop_
_entity_poly.entity_id
_entity_poly.type
_entity_poly.pdbx_seq_one_letter_code
_entity_poly.pdbx_strand_id
1 'polypeptide(L)'
;FAGVTKMSTDNSEKEYLVLQYAASDTLYVPTDQIDRVNRYIGGGEQPPALNRLGTQEWTRTKQRVRESVEDVAQELLALYAAREVIPGFAFSRDTVWQQELEALALSR
;
A
#
# COMPACT_ATOMS: atom_id res chain seq x y z
N PHE A 1 -0.70 -18.22 -5.02
CA PHE A 1 -0.77 -18.31 -6.49
C PHE A 1 -0.69 -19.77 -6.87
N ALA A 2 -1.64 -20.29 -7.65
CA ALA A 2 -1.71 -21.71 -8.01
C ALA A 2 -1.32 -21.97 -9.48
N GLY A 3 -1.33 -20.96 -10.35
CA GLY A 3 -0.93 -21.09 -11.75
C GLY A 3 -1.79 -20.26 -12.70
N VAL A 4 -1.63 -20.50 -13.99
CA VAL A 4 -2.51 -20.00 -15.06
C VAL A 4 -3.21 -21.21 -15.69
N THR A 5 -4.50 -21.09 -15.97
CA THR A 5 -5.28 -22.14 -16.65
C THR A 5 -6.03 -21.57 -17.85
N LYS A 6 -6.22 -22.39 -18.87
CA LYS A 6 -7.04 -22.05 -20.05
C LYS A 6 -8.41 -22.65 -19.88
N MET A 7 -9.46 -21.84 -20.01
CA MET A 7 -10.84 -22.31 -20.00
C MET A 7 -11.55 -21.82 -21.25
N SER A 8 -12.24 -22.74 -21.92
CA SER A 8 -13.07 -22.44 -23.08
C SER A 8 -14.47 -22.07 -22.57
N THR A 9 -14.90 -20.83 -22.80
CA THR A 9 -16.26 -20.37 -22.45
C THR A 9 -16.88 -19.72 -23.69
N ASP A 10 -18.08 -20.17 -24.07
CA ASP A 10 -18.89 -19.66 -25.18
C ASP A 10 -18.06 -19.13 -26.38
N ASN A 11 -17.39 -20.07 -27.06
CA ASN A 11 -16.70 -19.86 -28.33
C ASN A 11 -15.39 -19.05 -28.29
N SER A 12 -14.80 -18.82 -27.10
CA SER A 12 -13.46 -18.22 -26.96
C SER A 12 -12.62 -18.93 -25.89
N GLU A 13 -11.35 -19.20 -26.21
CA GLU A 13 -10.35 -19.69 -25.25
C GLU A 13 -9.79 -18.49 -24.48
N LYS A 14 -9.97 -18.49 -23.16
CA LYS A 14 -9.46 -17.43 -22.28
C LYS A 14 -8.51 -18.00 -21.24
N GLU A 15 -7.46 -17.24 -20.96
CA GLU A 15 -6.52 -17.52 -19.87
C GLU A 15 -7.01 -16.88 -18.56
N TYR A 16 -6.85 -17.63 -17.48
CA TYR A 16 -7.23 -17.24 -16.13
C TYR A 16 -6.08 -17.49 -15.16
N LEU A 17 -5.81 -16.50 -14.31
CA LEU A 17 -4.95 -16.65 -13.14
C LEU A 17 -5.72 -17.39 -12.05
N VAL A 18 -5.14 -18.45 -11.50
CA VAL A 18 -5.74 -19.26 -10.43
C VAL A 18 -5.15 -18.86 -9.08
N LEU A 19 -6.02 -18.41 -8.18
CA LEU A 19 -5.67 -18.02 -6.81
C LEU A 19 -6.39 -18.94 -5.82
N GLN A 20 -5.61 -19.56 -4.91
CA GLN A 20 -6.15 -20.33 -3.79
C GLN A 20 -6.27 -19.45 -2.56
N TYR A 21 -7.44 -19.53 -1.91
CA TYR A 21 -7.81 -18.86 -0.67
C TYR A 21 -7.90 -19.89 0.46
N ALA A 22 -8.30 -19.46 1.67
CA ALA A 22 -8.48 -20.38 2.78
C ALA A 22 -9.56 -21.43 2.48
N ALA A 23 -9.52 -22.57 3.19
CA ALA A 23 -10.48 -23.67 3.03
C ALA A 23 -10.58 -24.27 1.62
N SER A 24 -9.51 -24.19 0.83
CA SER A 24 -9.43 -24.68 -0.56
C SER A 24 -10.32 -23.93 -1.56
N ASP A 25 -10.79 -22.73 -1.20
CA ASP A 25 -11.51 -21.85 -2.11
C ASP A 25 -10.61 -21.45 -3.28
N THR A 26 -11.14 -21.50 -4.51
CA THR A 26 -10.39 -21.16 -5.73
C THR A 26 -11.07 -20.00 -6.45
N LEU A 27 -10.30 -18.96 -6.78
CA LEU A 27 -10.73 -17.80 -7.56
C LEU A 27 -10.02 -17.82 -8.92
N TYR A 28 -10.81 -17.71 -9.98
CA TYR A 28 -10.34 -17.56 -11.34
C TYR A 28 -10.41 -16.09 -11.73
N VAL A 29 -9.26 -15.47 -11.95
CA VAL A 29 -9.17 -14.07 -12.38
C VAL A 29 -8.83 -14.05 -13.87
N PRO A 30 -9.69 -13.49 -14.73
CA PRO A 30 -9.36 -13.30 -16.14
C PRO A 30 -8.07 -12.49 -16.32
N THR A 31 -7.23 -12.84 -17.30
CA THR A 31 -5.96 -12.13 -17.52
C THR A 31 -6.14 -10.64 -17.83
N ASP A 32 -7.28 -10.23 -18.39
CA ASP A 32 -7.65 -8.82 -18.62
C ASP A 32 -7.92 -8.02 -17.33
N GLN A 33 -8.09 -8.69 -16.18
CA GLN A 33 -8.32 -8.08 -14.86
C GLN A 33 -7.14 -8.31 -13.89
N ILE A 34 -5.96 -8.66 -14.43
CA ILE A 34 -4.78 -8.97 -13.62
C ILE A 34 -4.24 -7.75 -12.87
N ASP A 35 -4.56 -6.53 -13.31
CA ASP A 35 -4.25 -5.25 -12.68
C ASP A 35 -4.82 -5.13 -11.25
N ARG A 36 -5.88 -5.89 -10.94
CA ARG A 36 -6.48 -5.96 -9.61
C ARG A 36 -5.73 -6.87 -8.65
N VAL A 37 -4.78 -7.66 -9.16
CA VAL A 37 -3.98 -8.62 -8.39
C VAL A 37 -2.61 -8.01 -8.12
N ASN A 38 -2.38 -7.58 -6.87
CA ASN A 38 -1.10 -7.08 -6.44
C ASN A 38 -0.34 -8.13 -5.63
N ARG A 39 0.98 -8.18 -5.80
CA ARG A 39 1.84 -9.00 -4.94
C ARG A 39 1.71 -8.50 -3.52
N TYR A 40 1.41 -9.40 -2.58
CA TYR A 40 1.44 -9.05 -1.16
C TYR A 40 2.86 -8.66 -0.74
N ILE A 41 3.00 -7.50 -0.10
CA ILE A 41 4.24 -7.02 0.50
C ILE A 41 3.90 -6.71 1.96
N GLY A 42 4.28 -7.61 2.87
CA GLY A 42 4.06 -7.48 4.31
C GLY A 42 5.36 -7.23 5.06
N GLY A 43 5.29 -6.55 6.20
CA GLY A 43 6.45 -6.12 7.00
C GLY A 43 7.03 -7.16 7.97
N GLY A 44 6.61 -8.43 7.93
CA GLY A 44 7.07 -9.45 8.89
C GLY A 44 7.29 -10.83 8.24
N GLU A 45 7.97 -11.73 8.96
CA GLU A 45 8.27 -13.10 8.50
C GLU A 45 7.08 -14.06 8.52
N GLN A 46 5.95 -13.66 9.12
CA GLN A 46 4.76 -14.51 9.20
C GLN A 46 3.98 -14.50 7.87
N PRO A 47 3.55 -15.67 7.37
CA PRO A 47 2.71 -15.74 6.19
C PRO A 47 1.36 -15.03 6.47
N PRO A 48 0.82 -14.28 5.50
CA PRO A 48 -0.45 -13.59 5.67
C PRO A 48 -1.58 -14.58 5.92
N ALA A 49 -2.52 -14.21 6.81
CA ALA A 49 -3.75 -14.95 6.97
C ALA A 49 -4.55 -14.93 5.66
N LEU A 50 -4.88 -16.12 5.13
CA LEU A 50 -5.71 -16.24 3.95
C LEU A 50 -7.18 -16.02 4.34
N ASN A 51 -7.86 -15.14 3.60
CA ASN A 51 -9.29 -14.91 3.77
C ASN A 51 -10.11 -16.01 3.06
N ARG A 52 -11.38 -16.20 3.45
CA ARG A 52 -12.33 -17.08 2.73
C ARG A 52 -13.07 -16.34 1.63
N LEU A 53 -13.30 -17.02 0.50
CA LEU A 53 -14.01 -16.43 -0.63
C LEU A 53 -15.52 -16.34 -0.34
N GLY A 54 -16.16 -15.21 -0.67
CA GLY A 54 -17.60 -15.03 -0.49
C GLY A 54 -18.08 -14.60 0.91
N THR A 55 -17.17 -14.43 1.87
CA THR A 55 -17.52 -13.89 3.20
C THR A 55 -17.52 -12.35 3.20
N GLN A 56 -18.36 -11.75 4.05
CA GLN A 56 -18.37 -10.28 4.26
C GLN A 56 -17.07 -9.77 4.90
N GLU A 57 -16.20 -10.66 5.38
CA GLU A 57 -14.96 -10.32 6.07
C GLU A 57 -14.05 -9.43 5.22
N TRP A 58 -13.86 -9.75 3.94
CA TRP A 58 -13.05 -8.93 3.03
C TRP A 58 -13.63 -7.52 2.84
N THR A 59 -14.95 -7.40 2.70
CA THR A 59 -15.63 -6.11 2.58
C THR A 59 -15.48 -5.29 3.85
N ARG A 60 -15.65 -5.91 5.03
CA ARG A 60 -15.48 -5.25 6.33
C ARG A 60 -14.04 -4.78 6.54
N THR A 61 -13.05 -5.61 6.20
CA THR A 61 -11.64 -5.25 6.30
C THR A 61 -11.30 -4.10 5.38
N LYS A 62 -11.76 -4.10 4.12
CA LYS A 62 -11.58 -2.96 3.21
C LYS A 62 -12.22 -1.69 3.73
N GLN A 63 -13.43 -1.77 4.27
CA GLN A 63 -14.12 -0.62 4.83
C GLN A 63 -13.34 -0.02 6.02
N ARG A 64 -12.92 -0.85 6.97
CA ARG A 64 -12.13 -0.39 8.12
C ARG A 64 -10.80 0.26 7.72
N VAL A 65 -10.11 -0.34 6.74
CA VAL A 65 -8.85 0.24 6.22
C VAL A 65 -9.11 1.58 5.54
N ARG A 66 -10.19 1.70 4.78
CA ARG A 66 -10.58 2.95 4.13
C ARG A 66 -10.84 4.05 5.16
N GLU A 67 -11.65 3.77 6.17
CA GLU A 67 -11.94 4.70 7.26
C GLU A 67 -10.65 5.17 7.95
N SER A 68 -9.76 4.25 8.31
CA SER A 68 -8.48 4.59 8.92
C SER A 68 -7.59 5.46 8.03
N VAL A 69 -7.61 5.26 6.71
CA VAL A 69 -6.85 6.10 5.76
C VAL A 69 -7.46 7.50 5.67
N GLU A 70 -8.79 7.60 5.65
CA GLU A 70 -9.50 8.88 5.63
C GLU A 70 -9.20 9.69 6.91
N ASP A 71 -9.19 9.04 8.09
CA ASP A 71 -8.84 9.66 9.37
C ASP A 71 -7.40 10.24 9.35
N VAL A 72 -6.42 9.43 8.92
CA VAL A 72 -5.01 9.87 8.83
C VAL A 72 -4.85 11.03 7.84
N ALA A 73 -5.53 10.98 6.70
CA ALA A 73 -5.49 12.06 5.72
C ALA A 73 -6.08 13.36 6.30
N GLN A 74 -7.16 13.27 7.07
CA GLN A 74 -7.77 14.41 7.75
C GLN A 74 -6.84 15.00 8.82
N GLU A 75 -6.19 14.14 9.62
CA GLU A 75 -5.21 14.58 10.62
C GLU A 75 -4.01 15.30 9.98
N LEU A 76 -3.48 14.78 8.88
CA LEU A 76 -2.41 15.42 8.13
C LEU A 76 -2.84 16.78 7.59
N LEU A 77 -4.03 16.86 7.00
CA LEU A 77 -4.56 18.13 6.49
C LEU A 77 -4.71 19.17 7.60
N ALA A 78 -5.26 18.75 8.76
CA ALA A 78 -5.40 19.61 9.93
C ALA A 78 -4.03 20.08 10.46
N LEU A 79 -3.03 19.20 10.51
CA LEU A 79 -1.66 19.53 10.90
C LEU A 79 -1.04 20.59 9.98
N TYR A 80 -1.19 20.44 8.67
CA TYR A 80 -0.66 21.41 7.71
C TYR A 80 -1.39 22.75 7.77
N ALA A 81 -2.72 22.74 7.91
CA ALA A 81 -3.49 23.97 8.09
C ALA A 81 -3.08 24.72 9.38
N ALA A 82 -2.88 23.98 10.49
CA ALA A 82 -2.37 24.56 11.73
C ALA A 82 -0.94 25.11 11.57
N ARG A 83 -0.08 24.43 10.80
CA ARG A 83 1.29 24.88 10.54
C ARG A 83 1.36 26.15 9.71
N GLU A 84 0.41 26.36 8.80
CA GLU A 84 0.37 27.53 7.92
C GLU A 84 0.03 28.83 8.67
N VAL A 85 -0.82 28.74 9.70
CA VAL A 85 -1.23 29.92 10.49
C VAL A 85 -0.25 30.27 11.61
N ILE A 86 0.67 29.37 11.96
CA ILE A 86 1.68 29.60 12.99
C ILE A 86 2.89 30.28 12.33
N PRO A 87 3.31 31.48 12.80
CA PRO A 87 4.54 32.08 12.32
C PRO A 87 5.73 31.17 12.64
N GLY A 88 6.47 30.79 11.60
CA GLY A 88 7.68 29.99 11.76
C GLY A 88 8.82 30.78 12.41
N PHE A 89 9.80 30.04 12.94
CA PHE A 89 11.07 30.64 13.35
C PHE A 89 12.03 30.69 12.16
N ALA A 90 12.37 31.90 11.71
CA ALA A 90 13.41 32.09 10.71
C ALA A 90 14.78 32.04 11.40
N PHE A 91 15.57 31.01 11.10
CA PHE A 91 16.96 30.92 11.57
C PHE A 91 17.81 32.02 10.96
N SER A 92 18.84 32.45 11.71
CA SER A 92 19.83 33.40 11.22
C SER A 92 20.63 32.80 10.06
N ARG A 93 21.23 33.67 9.23
CA ARG A 93 22.21 33.23 8.23
C ARG A 93 23.35 32.48 8.90
N ASP A 94 23.93 31.54 8.16
CA ASP A 94 25.08 30.77 8.60
C ASP A 94 26.22 31.68 9.05
N THR A 95 26.90 31.24 10.10
CA THR A 95 28.10 31.91 10.61
C THR A 95 29.34 31.32 9.95
N VAL A 96 30.46 32.07 10.00
CA VAL A 96 31.77 31.58 9.53
C VAL A 96 32.12 30.23 10.18
N TRP A 97 31.84 30.11 11.48
CA TRP A 97 32.11 28.88 12.23
C TRP A 97 31.29 27.67 11.72
N GLN A 98 30.06 27.90 11.26
CA GLN A 98 29.20 26.84 10.73
C GLN A 98 29.71 26.33 9.38
N GLN A 99 30.18 27.24 8.52
CA GLN A 99 30.81 26.89 7.25
C GLN A 99 32.11 26.08 7.44
N GLU A 100 32.94 26.48 8.42
CA GLU A 100 34.17 25.76 8.76
C GLU A 100 33.86 24.34 9.29
N LEU A 101 32.84 24.19 10.13
CA LEU A 101 32.41 22.89 10.65
C LEU A 101 31.89 21.97 9.55
N GLU A 102 31.06 22.47 8.64
CA GLU A 102 30.52 21.71 7.51
C GLU A 102 31.62 21.28 6.51
N ALA A 103 32.59 22.16 6.23
CA ALA A 103 33.73 21.84 5.38
C ALA A 103 34.63 20.73 5.96
N LEU A 104 34.83 20.71 7.28
CA LEU A 104 35.56 19.65 7.97
C LEU A 104 34.81 18.32 7.91
N ALA A 105 33.49 18.32 8.08
CA ALA A 105 32.66 17.11 8.02
C ALA A 105 32.66 16.45 6.63
N LEU A 106 32.78 17.25 5.56
CA LEU A 106 32.81 16.78 4.16
C LEU A 106 34.19 16.31 3.69
N SER A 107 35.24 16.47 4.51
CA SER A 107 36.61 16.07 4.19
C SER A 107 37.03 14.71 4.78
N ARG A 108 36.09 13.98 5.38
CA ARG A 108 36.23 12.59 5.88
C ARG A 108 35.47 11.62 4.99
#